data_AF-A0A5J4TEF2-F1
#
_entry.id   AF-A0A5J4TEF2-F1
#
_cell.length_a   1.000
_cell.length_b   1.000
_cell.length_c   1.000
_cell.angle_alpha   90.00
_cell.angle_beta   90.00
_cell.angle_gamma   90.00
#
_symmetry.space_group_name_H-M   'P 1'
#
loop_
_entity.id
_entity.type
_entity.pdbx_description
1 polymer ?
#
loop_
_entity_poly.entity_id
_entity_poly.type
_entity_poly.pdbx_seq_one_letter_code
_entity_poly.pdbx_strand_id
1 'polypeptide(L)'
;EINLLHLLATELRKDVFAKLIGARCPAPDDTRWLIYYNIARWILSRAEAIQAIIGEEYHSFISHIHLLCIALQPLAALISYFESDSSQACYVIIMCYQALRYYNDIAKNMTEFKEGNWRNVIECIADNLEQRFFEGNNGCIYAMLYSITPA
;
A
#
# COMPACT_ATOMS: atom_id res chain seq x y z
N GLU A 1 9.25 3.42 10.49
CA GLU A 1 9.42 3.38 9.02
C GLU A 1 8.69 4.50 8.29
N ILE A 2 7.40 4.77 8.58
CA ILE A 2 6.65 5.88 7.96
C ILE A 2 7.35 7.25 8.15
N ASN A 3 7.84 7.55 9.35
CA ASN A 3 8.60 8.79 9.60
C ASN A 3 9.87 8.90 8.75
N LEU A 4 10.57 7.78 8.50
CA LEU A 4 11.75 7.76 7.62
C LEU A 4 11.35 7.98 6.16
N LEU A 5 10.23 7.39 5.73
CA LEU A 5 9.68 7.61 4.39
C LEU A 5 9.30 9.09 4.18
N HIS A 6 8.71 9.73 5.19
CA HIS A 6 8.40 11.17 5.18
C HIS A 6 9.64 12.04 5.07
N LEU A 7 10.64 11.78 5.91
CA LEU A 7 11.90 12.52 5.90
C LEU A 7 12.58 12.38 4.54
N LEU A 8 12.68 11.16 4.03
CA LEU A 8 13.29 10.90 2.73
C LEU A 8 12.51 11.56 1.58
N ALA A 9 11.19 11.43 1.55
CA ALA A 9 10.36 12.07 0.52
C ALA A 9 10.51 13.59 0.54
N THR A 10 10.63 14.18 1.73
CA THR A 10 10.87 15.62 1.91
C THR A 10 12.26 16.01 1.38
N GLU A 11 13.29 15.22 1.68
CA GLU A 11 14.65 15.47 1.20
C GLU A 11 14.75 15.39 -0.32
N LEU A 12 14.19 14.33 -0.92
CA LEU A 12 14.18 14.09 -2.37
C LEU A 12 13.39 15.14 -3.17
N ARG A 13 12.60 15.96 -2.49
CA ARG A 13 11.88 17.10 -3.10
C ARG A 13 12.71 18.38 -3.18
N LYS A 14 13.82 18.50 -2.45
CA LYS A 14 14.70 19.68 -2.55
C LYS A 14 15.20 19.82 -3.98
N ASP A 15 15.30 21.07 -4.45
CA ASP A 15 15.60 21.35 -5.87
C ASP A 15 16.90 20.73 -6.37
N VAL A 16 17.90 20.61 -5.49
CA VAL A 16 19.17 19.95 -5.84
C VAL A 16 18.94 18.49 -6.22
N PHE A 17 18.24 17.72 -5.37
CA PHE A 17 17.94 16.30 -5.65
C PHE A 17 16.96 16.14 -6.80
N ALA A 18 15.94 17.00 -6.89
CA ALA A 18 14.99 16.96 -7.99
C ALA A 18 15.66 17.17 -9.35
N LYS A 19 16.67 18.05 -9.43
CA LYS A 19 17.47 18.26 -10.64
C LYS A 19 18.36 17.07 -10.97
N LEU A 20 18.96 16.43 -9.97
CA LEU A 20 19.84 15.27 -10.16
C LEU A 20 19.06 14.00 -10.55
N ILE A 21 17.87 13.79 -9.98
CA ILE A 21 17.04 12.59 -10.17
C ILE A 21 16.06 12.77 -11.36
N GLY A 22 15.81 14.01 -11.77
CA GLY A 22 14.98 14.35 -12.94
C GLY A 22 13.47 14.43 -12.65
N ALA A 23 13.03 14.28 -11.41
CA ALA A 23 11.65 14.52 -11.00
C ALA A 23 11.56 14.79 -9.49
N ARG A 24 10.47 15.43 -9.05
CA ARG A 24 10.17 15.58 -7.62
C ARG A 24 9.39 14.37 -7.10
N CYS A 25 9.80 13.86 -5.93
CA CYS A 25 9.05 12.86 -5.18
C CYS A 25 7.69 13.44 -4.74
N PRO A 26 6.60 12.64 -4.69
CA PRO A 26 5.32 13.09 -4.15
C PRO A 26 5.45 13.61 -2.71
N ALA A 27 4.64 14.61 -2.37
CA ALA A 27 4.60 15.14 -1.01
C ALA A 27 3.83 14.19 -0.08
N PRO A 28 4.36 13.86 1.11
CA PRO A 28 3.59 13.11 2.11
C PRO A 28 2.36 13.92 2.55
N ASP A 29 1.19 13.29 2.46
CA ASP A 29 -0.11 13.85 2.81
C ASP A 29 -0.95 12.72 3.40
N ASP A 30 -0.98 12.66 4.73
CA ASP A 30 -1.57 11.56 5.50
C ASP A 30 -3.08 11.42 5.28
N THR A 31 -3.73 12.41 4.66
CA THR A 31 -5.15 12.36 4.30
C THR A 31 -5.40 11.58 3.01
N ARG A 32 -4.36 11.37 2.17
CA ARG A 32 -4.46 10.65 0.90
C ARG A 32 -4.12 9.19 1.10
N TRP A 33 -5.11 8.32 0.89
CA TRP A 33 -5.04 6.90 1.23
C TRP A 33 -3.91 6.16 0.49
N LEU A 34 -3.54 6.62 -0.71
CA LEU A 34 -2.48 6.02 -1.53
C LEU A 34 -1.08 6.62 -1.34
N ILE A 35 -0.90 7.61 -0.46
CA ILE A 35 0.31 8.44 -0.53
C ILE A 35 1.58 7.64 -0.23
N TYR A 36 1.55 6.76 0.75
CA TYR A 36 2.70 5.96 1.15
C TYR A 36 3.11 4.98 0.06
N TYR A 37 2.12 4.33 -0.58
CA TYR A 37 2.37 3.46 -1.72
C TYR A 37 2.94 4.22 -2.91
N ASN A 38 2.39 5.40 -3.22
CA ASN A 38 2.84 6.24 -4.33
C ASN A 38 4.27 6.76 -4.11
N ILE A 39 4.59 7.20 -2.90
CA ILE A 39 5.95 7.62 -2.53
C ILE A 39 6.90 6.43 -2.63
N ALA A 40 6.56 5.29 -2.03
CA ALA A 40 7.40 4.10 -2.04
C ALA A 40 7.67 3.61 -3.46
N ARG A 41 6.65 3.56 -4.34
CA ARG A 41 6.81 3.23 -5.76
C ARG A 41 7.65 4.24 -6.53
N TRP A 42 7.44 5.53 -6.30
CA TRP A 42 8.23 6.56 -6.95
C TRP A 42 9.71 6.40 -6.59
N ILE A 43 10.00 6.16 -5.32
CA ILE A 43 11.35 5.96 -4.81
C ILE A 43 11.98 4.72 -5.45
N LEU A 44 11.29 3.57 -5.44
CA LEU A 44 11.79 2.33 -6.06
C LEU A 44 12.03 2.48 -7.56
N SER A 45 11.18 3.22 -8.28
CA SER A 45 11.34 3.46 -9.72
C SER A 45 12.63 4.23 -10.08
N ARG A 46 13.28 4.84 -9.08
CA ARG A 46 14.48 5.67 -9.21
C ARG A 46 15.58 5.19 -8.27
N ALA A 47 15.50 3.96 -7.76
CA ALA A 47 16.39 3.45 -6.73
C ALA A 47 17.87 3.61 -7.12
N GLU A 48 18.24 3.26 -8.35
CA GLU A 48 19.62 3.39 -8.84
C GLU A 48 20.12 4.84 -8.84
N ALA A 49 19.31 5.77 -9.36
CA ALA A 49 19.65 7.19 -9.39
C ALA A 49 19.76 7.79 -7.99
N ILE A 50 18.84 7.41 -7.09
CA ILE A 50 18.86 7.86 -5.70
C ILE A 50 20.09 7.29 -4.99
N GLN A 51 20.39 6.02 -5.19
CA GLN A 51 21.54 5.34 -4.59
C GLN A 51 22.87 5.95 -5.05
N ALA A 52 23.00 6.33 -6.32
CA ALA A 52 24.18 7.01 -6.83
C ALA A 52 24.44 8.37 -6.16
N ILE A 53 23.42 8.99 -5.57
CA ILE A 53 23.50 10.30 -4.94
C ILE A 53 23.61 10.21 -3.41
N ILE A 54 22.78 9.36 -2.78
CA ILE A 54 22.69 9.23 -1.32
C ILE A 54 23.74 8.26 -0.77
N GLY A 55 24.25 7.33 -1.60
CA GLY A 55 25.29 6.38 -1.22
C GLY A 55 24.76 5.10 -0.58
N GLU A 56 25.68 4.29 -0.05
CA GLU A 56 25.40 2.91 0.42
C GLU A 56 24.46 2.83 1.62
N GLU A 57 24.37 3.88 2.45
CA GLU A 57 23.44 3.96 3.59
C GLU A 57 21.98 3.71 3.16
N TYR A 58 21.66 4.07 1.92
CA TYR A 58 20.34 3.91 1.32
C TYR A 58 19.94 2.46 1.02
N HIS A 59 20.91 1.54 0.85
CA HIS A 59 20.62 0.15 0.48
C HIS A 59 19.73 -0.57 1.49
N SER A 60 20.05 -0.42 2.78
CA SER A 60 19.27 -1.04 3.86
C SER A 60 17.82 -0.54 3.87
N PHE A 61 17.61 0.72 3.50
CA PHE A 61 16.29 1.34 3.47
C PHE A 61 15.49 0.92 2.23
N ILE A 62 16.12 0.73 1.07
CA ILE A 62 15.45 0.26 -0.15
C ILE A 62 14.71 -1.05 0.07
N SER A 63 15.33 -2.03 0.75
CA SER A 63 14.68 -3.31 1.05
C SER A 63 13.40 -3.12 1.87
N HIS A 64 13.40 -2.20 2.84
CA HIS A 64 12.21 -1.87 3.63
C HIS A 64 11.13 -1.17 2.79
N ILE A 65 11.51 -0.28 1.87
CA ILE A 65 10.55 0.35 0.93
C ILE A 65 9.93 -0.70 0.01
N HIS A 66 10.70 -1.70 -0.41
CA HIS A 66 10.20 -2.80 -1.24
C HIS A 66 9.14 -3.62 -0.50
N LEU A 67 9.44 -4.03 0.74
CA LEU A 67 8.48 -4.74 1.59
C LEU A 67 7.23 -3.90 1.89
N LEU A 68 7.38 -2.59 2.11
CA LEU A 68 6.25 -1.68 2.27
C LEU A 68 5.36 -1.63 1.02
N CYS A 69 5.96 -1.58 -0.18
CA CYS A 69 5.20 -1.62 -1.43
C CYS A 69 4.40 -2.91 -1.57
N ILE A 70 5.00 -4.05 -1.24
CA ILE A 70 4.34 -5.37 -1.27
C ILE A 70 3.16 -5.38 -0.31
N ALA A 71 3.36 -4.94 0.94
CA ALA A 71 2.30 -4.90 1.95
C ALA A 71 1.14 -3.97 1.56
N LEU A 72 1.42 -2.83 0.94
CA LEU A 72 0.38 -1.84 0.57
C LEU A 72 -0.24 -2.07 -0.81
N GLN A 73 0.32 -2.95 -1.64
CA GLN A 73 -0.14 -3.17 -3.01
C GLN A 73 -1.62 -3.56 -3.12
N PRO A 74 -2.17 -4.49 -2.31
CA PRO A 74 -3.58 -4.85 -2.39
C PRO A 74 -4.50 -3.69 -2.03
N LEU A 75 -4.18 -2.91 -0.98
CA LEU A 75 -4.93 -1.71 -0.61
C LEU A 75 -4.91 -0.68 -1.74
N ALA A 76 -3.75 -0.51 -2.39
CA ALA A 76 -3.63 0.42 -3.50
C ALA A 76 -4.52 0.02 -4.68
N ALA A 77 -4.59 -1.28 -4.99
CA ALA A 77 -5.47 -1.83 -6.01
C ALA A 77 -6.95 -1.67 -5.65
N LEU A 78 -7.33 -1.91 -4.39
CA LEU A 78 -8.70 -1.73 -3.90
C LEU A 78 -9.17 -0.28 -4.02
N ILE A 79 -8.36 0.68 -3.56
CA ILE A 79 -8.68 2.10 -3.65
C ILE A 79 -8.82 2.53 -5.10
N SER A 80 -7.86 2.16 -5.95
CA SER A 80 -7.93 2.48 -7.39
C SER A 80 -9.16 1.88 -8.05
N TYR A 81 -9.58 0.67 -7.62
CA TYR A 81 -10.81 0.05 -8.10
C TYR A 81 -12.03 0.83 -7.62
N PHE A 82 -12.15 1.16 -6.32
CA PHE A 82 -13.31 1.88 -5.77
C PHE A 82 -13.45 3.32 -6.28
N GLU A 83 -12.33 3.96 -6.64
CA GLU A 83 -12.34 5.29 -7.24
C GLU A 83 -12.64 5.27 -8.76
N SER A 84 -12.67 4.10 -9.39
CA SER A 84 -12.96 3.98 -10.82
C SER A 84 -14.45 4.16 -11.11
N ASP A 85 -14.76 4.97 -12.12
CA ASP A 85 -16.12 5.11 -12.68
C ASP A 85 -16.72 3.79 -13.19
N SER A 86 -15.86 2.81 -13.51
CA SER A 86 -16.27 1.50 -13.99
C SER A 86 -16.48 0.47 -12.88
N SER A 87 -16.36 0.85 -11.61
CA SER A 87 -16.46 -0.06 -10.48
C SER A 87 -17.89 -0.52 -10.26
N GLN A 88 -18.08 -1.83 -10.09
CA GLN A 88 -19.37 -2.40 -9.75
C GLN A 88 -19.36 -2.87 -8.30
N ALA A 89 -20.43 -2.52 -7.57
CA ALA A 89 -20.61 -2.90 -6.17
C ALA A 89 -20.56 -4.42 -5.96
N CYS A 90 -21.04 -5.20 -6.93
CA CYS A 90 -21.05 -6.67 -6.88
C CYS A 90 -19.64 -7.29 -6.80
N TYR A 91 -18.59 -6.61 -7.27
CA TYR A 91 -17.23 -7.11 -7.21
C TYR A 91 -16.45 -6.66 -5.96
N VAL A 92 -17.01 -5.77 -5.13
CA VAL A 92 -16.31 -5.26 -3.93
C VAL A 92 -15.87 -6.41 -3.02
N ILE A 93 -16.77 -7.36 -2.76
CA ILE A 93 -16.49 -8.54 -1.93
C ILE A 93 -15.39 -9.41 -2.55
N ILE A 94 -15.46 -9.63 -3.86
CA ILE A 94 -14.50 -10.46 -4.60
C ILE A 94 -13.11 -9.83 -4.53
N MET A 95 -13.03 -8.51 -4.71
CA MET A 95 -11.77 -7.78 -4.64
C MET A 95 -11.19 -7.78 -3.22
N CYS A 96 -12.01 -7.57 -2.19
CA CYS A 96 -11.57 -7.67 -0.79
C CYS A 96 -11.07 -9.08 -0.45
N TYR A 97 -11.77 -10.12 -0.91
CA TYR A 97 -11.34 -11.51 -0.73
C TYR A 97 -9.99 -11.79 -1.44
N GLN A 98 -9.80 -11.27 -2.65
CA GLN A 98 -8.52 -11.38 -3.36
C GLN A 98 -7.38 -10.69 -2.61
N ALA A 99 -7.62 -9.53 -1.98
CA ALA A 99 -6.63 -8.88 -1.13
C ALA A 99 -6.28 -9.71 0.11
N LEU A 100 -7.26 -10.30 0.80
CA LEU A 100 -7.01 -11.22 1.92
C LEU A 100 -6.22 -12.45 1.48
N ARG A 101 -6.57 -13.03 0.32
CA ARG A 101 -5.83 -14.16 -0.25
C ARG A 101 -4.37 -13.78 -0.55
N TYR A 102 -4.14 -12.60 -1.12
CA TYR A 102 -2.79 -12.10 -1.37
C TYR A 102 -1.97 -12.05 -0.07
N TYR A 103 -2.52 -11.48 1.02
CA TYR A 103 -1.82 -11.43 2.30
C TYR A 103 -1.48 -12.82 2.84
N ASN A 104 -2.40 -13.77 2.74
CA ASN A 104 -2.16 -15.16 3.09
C ASN A 104 -1.08 -15.83 2.23
N ASP A 105 -1.03 -15.52 0.93
CA ASP A 105 -0.06 -16.09 0.01
C ASP A 105 1.34 -15.54 0.27
N ILE A 106 1.52 -14.23 0.48
CA ILE A 106 2.84 -13.66 0.80
C ILE A 106 3.34 -14.13 2.17
N ALA A 107 2.45 -14.26 3.16
CA ALA A 107 2.74 -14.83 4.46
C ALA A 107 3.34 -16.24 4.40
N LYS A 108 2.84 -17.09 3.49
CA LYS A 108 3.31 -18.48 3.33
C LYS A 108 4.62 -18.55 2.56
N ASN A 109 4.76 -17.71 1.53
CA ASN A 109 5.78 -17.88 0.51
C ASN A 109 7.00 -16.96 0.68
N MET A 110 6.87 -15.84 1.37
CA MET A 110 7.95 -14.87 1.55
C MET A 110 8.48 -14.87 2.98
N THR A 111 9.79 -15.08 3.13
CA THR A 111 10.47 -15.21 4.42
C THR A 111 10.25 -14.02 5.35
N GLU A 112 10.24 -12.82 4.78
CA GLU A 112 10.10 -11.53 5.45
C GLU A 112 8.71 -11.37 6.08
N PHE A 113 7.70 -12.07 5.55
CA PHE A 113 6.31 -11.98 6.00
C PHE A 113 5.84 -13.21 6.80
N LYS A 114 6.73 -14.17 7.08
CA LYS A 114 6.39 -15.35 7.90
C LYS A 114 6.26 -15.00 9.37
N GLU A 115 7.17 -14.18 9.89
CA GLU A 115 7.27 -13.82 11.30
C GLU A 115 7.79 -12.38 11.49
N GLY A 116 7.63 -11.82 12.69
CA GLY A 116 8.18 -10.51 13.05
C GLY A 116 7.33 -9.32 12.60
N ASN A 117 7.98 -8.16 12.42
CA ASN A 117 7.28 -6.88 12.23
C ASN A 117 6.42 -6.85 10.95
N TRP A 118 6.95 -7.35 9.83
CA TRP A 118 6.22 -7.37 8.56
C TRP A 118 5.04 -8.33 8.57
N ARG A 119 5.15 -9.46 9.29
CA ARG A 119 4.01 -10.34 9.57
C ARG A 119 2.90 -9.58 10.29
N ASN A 120 3.23 -8.89 11.39
CA ASN A 120 2.25 -8.12 12.17
C ASN A 120 1.59 -7.02 11.33
N VAL A 121 2.34 -6.39 10.42
CA VAL A 121 1.81 -5.37 9.50
C VAL A 121 0.75 -5.97 8.58
N ILE A 122 1.04 -7.08 7.90
CA ILE A 122 0.09 -7.67 6.94
C ILE A 122 -1.12 -8.29 7.64
N GLU A 123 -0.95 -8.84 8.86
CA GLU A 123 -2.06 -9.32 9.68
C GLU A 123 -2.95 -8.17 10.12
N CYS A 124 -2.38 -7.08 10.64
CA CYS A 124 -3.15 -5.90 11.02
C CYS A 124 -3.98 -5.36 9.84
N ILE A 125 -3.40 -5.30 8.64
CA ILE A 125 -4.13 -4.88 7.44
C ILE A 125 -5.25 -5.88 7.09
N ALA A 126 -4.94 -7.18 7.11
CA ALA A 126 -5.91 -8.23 6.79
C ALA A 126 -7.08 -8.22 7.79
N ASP A 127 -6.81 -8.18 9.09
CA ASP A 127 -7.82 -8.12 10.15
C ASP A 127 -8.70 -6.88 10.02
N ASN A 128 -8.11 -5.72 9.71
CA ASN A 128 -8.88 -4.49 9.48
C ASN A 128 -9.79 -4.61 8.24
N LEU A 129 -9.31 -5.26 7.18
CA LEU A 129 -10.10 -5.52 5.98
C LEU A 129 -11.23 -6.52 6.29
N GLU A 130 -10.93 -7.57 7.03
CA GLU A 130 -11.89 -8.58 7.48
C GLU A 130 -12.97 -7.98 8.37
N GLN A 131 -12.61 -7.20 9.38
CA GLN A 131 -13.57 -6.54 10.25
C GLN A 131 -14.42 -5.51 9.52
N ARG A 132 -13.84 -4.71 8.62
CA ARG A 132 -14.61 -3.66 7.93
C ARG A 132 -15.56 -4.23 6.89
N PHE A 133 -15.16 -5.29 6.22
CA PHE A 133 -15.90 -5.84 5.09
C PHE A 133 -16.58 -7.17 5.37
N PHE A 134 -16.32 -7.89 6.46
CA PHE A 134 -16.91 -9.22 6.65
C PHE A 134 -17.50 -9.39 8.06
N GLU A 135 -16.82 -8.92 9.11
CA GLU A 135 -17.21 -9.21 10.51
C GLU A 135 -17.82 -8.01 11.27
N GLY A 136 -17.77 -6.81 10.70
CA GLY A 136 -18.19 -5.59 11.38
C GLY A 136 -19.69 -5.50 11.59
N ASN A 137 -20.10 -4.88 12.71
CA ASN A 137 -21.48 -4.53 13.12
C ASN A 137 -22.32 -3.72 12.09
N ASN A 138 -21.83 -3.54 10.86
CA ASN A 138 -22.56 -3.06 9.70
C ASN A 138 -23.12 -4.21 8.84
N GLY A 139 -23.61 -5.30 9.46
CA GLY A 139 -24.42 -6.31 8.77
C GLY A 139 -25.58 -5.71 7.95
N CYS A 140 -25.95 -4.45 8.23
CA CYS A 140 -26.86 -3.61 7.45
C CYS A 140 -26.40 -3.33 6.00
N ILE A 141 -25.09 -3.15 5.72
CA ILE A 141 -24.59 -2.92 4.35
C ILE A 141 -24.73 -4.19 3.50
N TYR A 142 -24.45 -5.35 4.09
CA TYR A 142 -24.62 -6.65 3.42
C TYR A 142 -26.08 -7.01 3.22
N ALA A 143 -26.92 -6.79 4.24
CA ALA A 143 -28.37 -6.97 4.11
C ALA A 143 -28.96 -6.02 3.05
N MET A 144 -28.49 -4.76 2.95
CA MET A 144 -28.89 -3.83 1.90
C MET A 144 -28.42 -4.29 0.51
N LEU A 145 -27.14 -4.63 0.32
CA LEU A 145 -26.63 -5.08 -0.98
C LEU A 145 -27.35 -6.35 -1.50
N TYR A 146 -27.70 -7.29 -0.61
CA TYR A 146 -28.47 -8.49 -0.93
C TYR A 146 -29.96 -8.20 -1.18
N SER A 147 -30.52 -7.12 -0.60
CA SER A 147 -31.92 -6.72 -0.78
C SER A 147 -32.17 -5.82 -2.00
N ILE A 148 -31.10 -5.27 -2.59
CA ILE A 148 -31.15 -4.39 -3.78
C ILE A 148 -30.77 -5.17 -5.06
N THR A 149 -30.38 -6.44 -4.94
CA THR A 149 -30.22 -7.33 -6.10
C THR A 149 -31.62 -7.74 -6.59
N PRO A 150 -32.06 -7.39 -7.82
CA PRO A 150 -33.30 -7.93 -8.34
C PRO A 150 -33.17 -9.44 -8.53
N ALA A 151 -34.28 -10.16 -8.32
CA ALA A 151 -34.42 -11.58 -8.63
C ALA A 151 -34.20 -11.88 -10.12
#